data_AF-A0A3E0KD03-F1
#
_entry.id   AF-A0A3E0KD03-F1
#
_cell.length_a   1.000
_cell.length_b   1.000
_cell.length_c   1.000
_cell.angle_alpha   90.00
_cell.angle_beta   90.00
_cell.angle_gamma   90.00
#
_symmetry.space_group_name_H-M   'P 1'
#
loop_
_entity.id
_entity.type
_entity.pdbx_description
1 polymer ?
#
loop_
_entity_poly.entity_id
_entity_poly.type
_entity_poly.pdbx_seq_one_letter_code
_entity_poly.pdbx_strand_id
1 'polypeptide(L)'
;MGEARQKGGSGGGPGGGAPTAAPAPWQVESDAKWLRFALEQITSNAVKYTAGAGVDPGRITFVLRRDEDDAAVVLDIADNGVGIPPEDLPRVFNPFFTGSAGRRFPQSTGMGLYLVREVCRRLGHRVTIESAPGRGTRVSIRFPGPQTIFAGLDRQVLGRAPILRDR
;
A
#
# COMPACT_ATOMS: atom_id res chain seq x y z
N MET A 1 14.92 56.52 -54.29
CA MET A 1 14.83 55.62 -55.46
C MET A 1 15.74 54.43 -55.17
N GLY A 2 15.19 53.21 -55.05
CA GLY A 2 15.90 51.93 -54.81
C GLY A 2 16.23 51.63 -53.34
N GLU A 3 15.41 50.85 -52.60
CA GLU A 3 15.44 49.37 -52.43
C GLU A 3 16.56 48.83 -51.52
N ALA A 4 16.19 48.22 -50.38
CA ALA A 4 16.71 46.92 -49.92
C ALA A 4 16.00 46.40 -48.64
N ARG A 5 15.09 45.44 -48.86
CA ARG A 5 14.91 44.16 -48.14
C ARG A 5 15.17 44.11 -46.62
N GLN A 6 14.12 43.77 -45.87
CA GLN A 6 14.26 42.94 -44.66
C GLN A 6 13.36 41.70 -44.78
N LYS A 7 14.01 40.52 -44.82
CA LYS A 7 13.38 39.19 -44.82
C LYS A 7 13.28 38.69 -43.39
N GLY A 8 12.11 38.13 -43.06
CA GLY A 8 11.90 36.85 -42.37
C GLY A 8 12.71 36.55 -41.10
N GLY A 9 12.02 36.60 -39.96
CA GLY A 9 12.38 35.89 -38.74
C GLY A 9 11.14 35.24 -38.14
N SER A 10 10.83 34.02 -38.57
CA SER A 10 9.81 33.15 -37.99
C SER A 10 10.31 32.63 -36.64
N GLY A 11 9.93 33.29 -35.56
CA GLY A 11 10.11 32.77 -34.20
C GLY A 11 9.06 31.71 -33.92
N GLY A 12 9.43 30.43 -34.06
CA GLY A 12 8.63 29.31 -33.59
C GLY A 12 8.37 29.44 -32.10
N GLY A 13 7.10 29.52 -31.72
CA GLY A 13 6.71 29.47 -30.31
C GLY A 13 7.18 28.13 -29.71
N PRO A 14 7.72 28.12 -28.48
CA PRO A 14 8.03 26.87 -27.82
C PRO A 14 6.72 26.09 -27.65
N GLY A 15 6.66 24.94 -28.31
CA GLY A 15 5.57 24.00 -28.18
C GLY A 15 5.33 23.73 -26.70
N GLY A 16 4.16 24.17 -26.22
CA GLY A 16 3.65 23.76 -24.93
C GLY A 16 3.46 22.25 -24.99
N GLY A 17 4.45 21.51 -24.48
CA GLY A 17 4.27 20.10 -24.16
C GLY A 17 3.05 20.03 -23.25
N ALA A 18 2.00 19.36 -23.72
CA ALA A 18 0.81 19.13 -22.93
C ALA A 18 1.26 18.59 -21.56
N PRO A 19 0.72 19.10 -20.44
CA PRO A 19 1.06 18.57 -19.13
C PRO A 19 0.79 17.07 -19.15
N THR A 20 1.85 16.26 -19.02
CA THR A 20 1.73 14.82 -18.83
C THR A 20 0.80 14.62 -17.65
N ALA A 21 -0.42 14.13 -17.91
CA ALA A 21 -1.44 13.98 -16.89
C ALA A 21 -0.84 13.18 -15.72
N ALA A 22 -0.95 13.72 -14.50
CA ALA A 22 -0.53 13.00 -13.31
C ALA A 22 -1.21 11.61 -13.31
N PRO A 23 -0.50 10.55 -12.89
CA PRO A 23 -1.08 9.21 -12.88
C PRO A 23 -2.38 9.22 -12.08
N ALA A 24 -3.40 8.53 -12.59
CA ALA A 24 -4.67 8.40 -11.91
C ALA A 24 -4.47 7.86 -10.49
N PRO A 25 -5.24 8.35 -9.49
CA PRO A 25 -5.09 7.89 -8.12
C PRO A 25 -5.38 6.38 -8.01
N TRP A 26 -4.66 5.71 -7.12
CA TRP A 26 -4.94 4.32 -6.75
C TRP A 26 -6.33 4.21 -6.13
N GLN A 27 -7.09 3.20 -6.52
CA GLN A 27 -8.44 2.94 -6.02
C GLN A 27 -8.58 1.47 -5.62
N VAL A 28 -9.26 1.24 -4.50
CA VAL A 28 -9.59 -0.09 -3.96
C VAL A 28 -11.00 -0.06 -3.39
N GLU A 29 -11.71 -1.18 -3.47
CA GLU A 29 -13.05 -1.33 -2.88
C GLU A 29 -12.92 -1.91 -1.47
N SER A 30 -13.48 -1.22 -0.48
CA SER A 30 -13.47 -1.65 0.92
C SER A 30 -14.47 -0.83 1.75
N ASP A 31 -14.84 -1.33 2.92
CA ASP A 31 -15.44 -0.50 3.95
C ASP A 31 -14.40 0.49 4.50
N ALA A 32 -14.68 1.79 4.36
CA ALA A 32 -13.74 2.85 4.71
C ALA A 32 -13.46 2.95 6.22
N LYS A 33 -14.45 2.66 7.07
CA LYS A 33 -14.31 2.76 8.53
C LYS A 33 -13.41 1.66 9.05
N TRP A 34 -13.66 0.42 8.62
CA TRP A 34 -12.87 -0.72 9.07
C TRP A 34 -11.46 -0.71 8.47
N LEU A 35 -11.30 -0.32 7.20
CA LEU A 35 -9.98 -0.17 6.61
C LEU A 35 -9.16 0.91 7.34
N ARG A 36 -9.75 2.08 7.63
CA ARG A 36 -9.10 3.13 8.42
C ARG A 36 -8.59 2.59 9.75
N PHE A 37 -9.45 1.87 10.48
CA PHE A 37 -9.07 1.27 11.76
C PHE A 37 -7.87 0.33 11.62
N ALA A 38 -7.85 -0.55 10.60
CA ALA A 38 -6.73 -1.45 10.37
C ALA A 38 -5.42 -0.68 10.08
N LEU A 39 -5.48 0.37 9.25
CA LEU A 39 -4.33 1.21 8.93
C LEU A 39 -3.80 1.96 10.16
N GLU A 40 -4.69 2.46 11.01
CA GLU A 40 -4.33 3.12 12.28
C GLU A 40 -3.61 2.16 13.22
N GLN A 41 -4.08 0.90 13.33
CA GLN A 41 -3.41 -0.11 14.16
C GLN A 41 -2.00 -0.46 13.64
N ILE A 42 -1.85 -0.65 12.33
CA ILE A 42 -0.54 -0.95 11.73
C ILE A 42 0.40 0.25 11.91
N THR A 43 -0.07 1.45 11.61
CA THR A 43 0.74 2.68 11.69
C THR A 43 1.13 2.98 13.14
N SER A 44 0.23 2.79 14.10
CA SER A 44 0.52 2.97 15.53
C SER A 44 1.63 2.02 15.99
N ASN A 45 1.59 0.74 15.57
CA ASN A 45 2.65 -0.21 15.85
C ASN A 45 3.99 0.23 15.21
N ALA A 46 3.98 0.62 13.94
CA ALA A 46 5.17 1.11 13.24
C ALA A 46 5.83 2.29 13.96
N VAL A 47 5.05 3.31 14.35
CA VAL A 47 5.54 4.47 15.13
C VAL A 47 6.12 4.03 16.47
N LYS A 48 5.36 3.24 17.24
CA LYS A 48 5.74 2.78 18.57
C LYS A 48 7.07 2.02 18.57
N TYR A 49 7.20 1.04 17.68
CA TYR A 49 8.37 0.16 17.63
C TYR A 49 9.56 0.77 16.89
N THR A 50 9.36 1.86 16.15
CA THR A 50 10.45 2.68 15.60
C THR A 50 10.99 3.64 16.66
N ALA A 51 10.12 4.42 17.30
CA ALA A 51 10.53 5.39 18.33
C ALA A 51 11.19 4.68 19.53
N GLY A 52 10.64 3.54 19.93
CA GLY A 52 11.19 2.71 21.01
C GLY A 52 12.53 2.06 20.69
N ALA A 53 12.96 2.03 19.43
CA ALA A 53 14.24 1.48 19.01
C ALA A 53 15.41 2.48 19.16
N GLY A 54 15.11 3.77 19.35
CA GLY A 54 16.13 4.82 19.30
C GLY A 54 16.73 5.04 17.89
N VAL A 55 16.02 4.61 16.85
CA VAL A 55 16.46 4.78 15.45
C VAL A 55 16.23 6.22 15.01
N ASP A 56 17.30 6.88 14.52
CA ASP A 56 17.28 8.24 14.00
C ASP A 56 18.00 8.32 12.64
N PRO A 57 17.34 8.73 11.53
CA PRO A 57 15.92 9.06 11.47
C PRO A 57 15.03 7.83 11.48
N GLY A 58 14.00 7.85 12.33
CA GLY A 58 12.88 6.93 12.26
C GLY A 58 12.12 7.11 10.94
N ARG A 59 11.69 6.03 10.31
CA ARG A 59 11.07 6.03 8.99
C ARG A 59 9.90 5.06 8.94
N ILE A 60 8.80 5.54 8.39
CA ILE A 60 7.65 4.72 7.99
C ILE A 60 7.39 4.99 6.52
N THR A 61 7.20 3.95 5.73
CA THR A 61 7.01 4.04 4.28
C THR A 61 5.75 3.30 3.87
N PHE A 62 4.94 3.96 3.06
CA PHE A 62 3.74 3.41 2.45
C PHE A 62 4.01 3.24 0.95
N VAL A 63 3.91 2.01 0.45
CA VAL A 63 4.11 1.70 -0.97
C VAL A 63 2.89 0.96 -1.50
N LEU A 64 2.28 1.52 -2.55
CA LEU A 64 1.25 0.85 -3.32
C LEU A 64 1.89 0.21 -4.56
N ARG A 65 1.58 -1.05 -4.81
CA ARG A 65 1.98 -1.78 -6.00
C ARG A 65 0.80 -2.57 -6.55
N ARG A 66 0.79 -2.78 -7.87
CA ARG A 66 -0.15 -3.69 -8.51
C ARG A 66 0.50 -5.06 -8.63
N ASP A 67 -0.26 -6.10 -8.31
CA ASP A 67 0.07 -7.48 -8.60
C ASP A 67 -0.29 -7.74 -10.07
N GLU A 68 0.68 -8.17 -10.89
CA GLU A 68 0.49 -8.30 -12.34
C GLU A 68 -0.43 -9.46 -12.71
N ASP A 69 -0.51 -10.48 -11.86
CA ASP A 69 -1.20 -11.73 -12.16
C ASP A 69 -2.73 -11.62 -12.04
N ASP A 70 -3.24 -10.84 -11.09
CA ASP A 70 -4.69 -10.74 -10.83
C ASP A 70 -5.19 -9.29 -10.64
N ALA A 71 -4.37 -8.31 -11.01
CA ALA A 71 -4.66 -6.89 -10.85
C ALA A 71 -4.97 -6.46 -9.39
N ALA A 72 -4.59 -7.27 -8.39
CA ALA A 72 -4.69 -6.90 -7.00
C ALA A 72 -3.83 -5.67 -6.69
N VAL A 73 -4.27 -4.87 -5.74
CA VAL A 73 -3.47 -3.77 -5.19
C VAL A 73 -2.89 -4.24 -3.87
N VAL A 74 -1.60 -4.02 -3.67
CA VAL A 74 -0.93 -4.31 -2.39
C VAL A 74 -0.43 -3.01 -1.79
N LEU A 75 -0.85 -2.74 -0.56
CA LEU A 75 -0.31 -1.68 0.28
C LEU A 75 0.70 -2.28 1.25
N ASP A 76 1.97 -1.92 1.09
CA ASP A 76 3.03 -2.23 2.04
C ASP A 76 3.21 -1.05 2.99
N ILE A 77 3.16 -1.31 4.29
CA ILE A 77 3.47 -0.37 5.37
C ILE A 77 4.71 -0.89 6.07
N ALA A 78 5.83 -0.21 5.87
CA ALA A 78 7.13 -0.64 6.38
C ALA A 78 7.72 0.38 7.35
N ASP A 79 8.33 -0.10 8.43
CA ASP A 79 9.12 0.69 9.36
C ASP A 79 10.59 0.25 9.39
N ASN A 80 11.46 1.06 9.99
CA ASN A 80 12.86 0.72 10.25
C ASN A 80 13.15 0.55 11.76
N GLY A 81 12.14 0.10 12.54
CA GLY A 81 12.24 -0.06 13.98
C GLY A 81 12.96 -1.34 14.43
N VAL A 82 12.67 -1.78 15.66
CA VAL A 82 13.37 -2.93 16.29
C VAL A 82 13.23 -4.26 15.53
N GLY A 83 12.18 -4.40 14.72
CA GLY A 83 11.82 -5.66 14.07
C GLY A 83 11.33 -6.75 15.05
N ILE A 84 10.94 -7.89 14.48
CA ILE A 84 10.33 -9.01 15.19
C ILE A 84 11.21 -10.25 15.00
N PRO A 85 11.54 -10.99 16.07
CA PRO A 85 12.26 -12.26 15.96
C PRO A 85 11.49 -13.31 15.14
N PRO A 86 12.16 -14.15 14.33
CA PRO A 86 11.49 -15.18 13.52
C PRO A 86 10.59 -16.13 14.31
N GLU A 87 10.94 -16.44 15.56
CA GLU A 87 10.17 -17.28 16.48
C GLU A 87 8.85 -16.65 16.94
N ASP A 88 8.76 -15.32 16.93
CA ASP A 88 7.57 -14.57 17.33
C ASP A 88 6.61 -14.38 16.14
N LEU A 89 7.13 -14.33 14.89
CA LEU A 89 6.35 -14.08 13.66
C LEU A 89 5.09 -14.94 13.49
N PRO A 90 5.09 -16.27 13.73
CA PRO A 90 3.89 -17.09 13.59
C PRO A 90 2.76 -16.71 14.56
N ARG A 91 3.07 -15.97 15.62
CA ARG A 91 2.17 -15.67 16.74
C ARG A 91 1.74 -14.21 16.81
N VAL A 92 2.32 -13.31 16.00
CA VAL A 92 2.05 -11.85 16.05
C VAL A 92 0.60 -11.48 15.82
N PHE A 93 -0.15 -12.33 15.12
CA PHE A 93 -1.57 -12.15 14.87
C PHE A 93 -2.46 -12.87 15.90
N ASN A 94 -1.89 -13.54 16.91
CA ASN A 94 -2.68 -14.19 17.97
C ASN A 94 -3.13 -13.15 19.00
N PRO A 95 -4.34 -13.31 19.57
CA PRO A 95 -4.84 -12.38 20.58
C PRO A 95 -3.92 -12.37 21.80
N PHE A 96 -3.77 -11.20 22.40
CA PHE A 96 -2.94 -10.95 23.60
C PHE A 96 -1.44 -11.25 23.43
N PHE A 97 -0.97 -11.48 22.20
CA PHE A 97 0.45 -11.69 21.95
C PHE A 97 1.19 -10.35 21.88
N THR A 98 2.18 -10.20 22.75
CA THR A 98 3.00 -8.97 22.82
C THR A 98 4.47 -9.20 22.46
N GLY A 99 4.88 -10.48 22.30
CA GLY A 99 6.25 -10.88 21.99
C GLY A 99 7.28 -10.45 23.02
N SER A 100 8.55 -10.65 22.69
CA SER A 100 9.68 -10.19 23.52
C SER A 100 9.75 -8.65 23.63
N ALA A 101 9.29 -7.93 22.61
CA ALA A 101 9.23 -6.47 22.58
C ALA A 101 8.15 -5.90 23.52
N GLY A 102 7.02 -6.58 23.71
CA GLY A 102 5.96 -6.15 24.63
C GLY A 102 6.41 -6.00 26.08
N ARG A 103 7.41 -6.79 26.52
CA ARG A 103 8.03 -6.63 27.85
C ARG A 103 8.84 -5.34 28.00
N ARG A 104 9.32 -4.77 26.90
CA ARG A 104 10.03 -3.47 26.85
C ARG A 104 9.07 -2.29 26.67
N PHE A 105 7.84 -2.53 26.18
CA PHE A 105 6.84 -1.49 25.92
C PHE A 105 5.53 -1.79 26.67
N PRO A 106 5.36 -1.31 27.93
CA PRO A 106 4.29 -1.72 28.86
C PRO A 106 2.84 -1.49 28.38
N GLN A 107 2.64 -0.76 27.28
CA GLN A 107 1.31 -0.41 26.74
C GLN A 107 0.86 -1.28 25.55
N SER A 108 1.45 -2.46 25.31
CA SER A 108 0.98 -3.37 24.25
C SER A 108 -0.04 -4.36 24.81
N THR A 109 -1.32 -4.24 24.46
CA THR A 109 -2.36 -5.23 24.80
C THR A 109 -2.26 -6.51 23.98
N GLY A 110 -1.49 -6.50 22.89
CA GLY A 110 -1.37 -7.63 21.95
C GLY A 110 -2.61 -7.84 21.08
N MET A 111 -3.53 -6.86 21.04
CA MET A 111 -4.76 -6.97 20.26
C MET A 111 -4.69 -6.33 18.86
N GLY A 112 -3.78 -5.37 18.64
CA GLY A 112 -3.77 -4.56 17.42
C GLY A 112 -3.66 -5.39 16.13
N LEU A 113 -2.61 -6.20 15.98
CA LEU A 113 -2.43 -7.02 14.79
C LEU A 113 -3.49 -8.13 14.67
N TYR A 114 -3.94 -8.72 15.78
CA TYR A 114 -5.07 -9.66 15.76
C TYR A 114 -6.33 -9.03 15.15
N LEU A 115 -6.68 -7.81 15.58
CA LEU A 115 -7.84 -7.09 15.04
C LEU A 115 -7.66 -6.72 13.57
N VAL A 116 -6.44 -6.33 13.15
CA VAL A 116 -6.11 -6.12 11.73
C VAL A 116 -6.40 -7.37 10.92
N ARG A 117 -5.94 -8.55 11.36
CA ARG A 117 -6.20 -9.82 10.66
C ARG A 117 -7.70 -10.11 10.54
N GLU A 118 -8.45 -9.91 11.61
CA GLU A 118 -9.89 -10.17 11.61
C GLU A 118 -10.65 -9.18 10.71
N VAL A 119 -10.28 -7.90 10.73
CA VAL A 119 -10.85 -6.88 9.84
C VAL A 119 -10.54 -7.19 8.38
N CYS A 120 -9.27 -7.41 8.03
CA CYS A 120 -8.90 -7.76 6.66
C CYS A 120 -9.65 -9.00 6.17
N ARG A 121 -9.71 -10.07 6.99
CA ARG A 121 -10.44 -11.29 6.67
C ARG A 121 -11.92 -11.03 6.40
N ARG A 122 -12.59 -10.21 7.21
CA ARG A 122 -14.02 -9.88 7.02
C ARG A 122 -14.27 -9.00 5.79
N LEU A 123 -13.31 -8.16 5.43
CA LEU A 123 -13.38 -7.30 4.25
C LEU A 123 -12.93 -8.01 2.94
N GLY A 124 -12.54 -9.29 3.01
CA GLY A 124 -12.03 -10.03 1.85
C GLY A 124 -10.60 -9.68 1.45
N HIS A 125 -9.87 -8.96 2.31
CA HIS A 125 -8.47 -8.60 2.11
C HIS A 125 -7.55 -9.63 2.75
N ARG A 126 -6.35 -9.80 2.20
CA ARG A 126 -5.30 -10.61 2.82
C ARG A 126 -4.30 -9.70 3.51
N VAL A 127 -3.88 -10.05 4.73
CA VAL A 127 -2.77 -9.39 5.42
C VAL A 127 -1.60 -10.35 5.61
N THR A 128 -0.38 -9.88 5.36
CA THR A 128 0.86 -10.61 5.62
C THR A 128 1.84 -9.71 6.38
N ILE A 129 2.85 -10.32 6.98
CA ILE A 129 3.88 -9.61 7.74
C ILE A 129 5.25 -10.25 7.50
N GLU A 130 6.25 -9.40 7.32
CA GLU A 130 7.65 -9.76 7.19
C GLU A 130 8.47 -8.87 8.12
N SER A 131 9.44 -9.46 8.82
CA SER A 131 10.30 -8.69 9.72
C SER A 131 11.59 -9.45 10.03
N ALA A 132 12.62 -8.71 10.40
CA ALA A 132 13.83 -9.25 10.99
C ALA A 132 14.34 -8.31 12.08
N PRO A 133 14.98 -8.82 13.15
CA PRO A 133 15.57 -7.99 14.19
C PRO A 133 16.51 -6.93 13.60
N GLY A 134 16.33 -5.68 14.02
CA GLY A 134 17.13 -4.53 13.56
C GLY A 134 16.86 -4.06 12.13
N ARG A 135 15.95 -4.70 11.38
CA ARG A 135 15.59 -4.30 10.00
C ARG A 135 14.18 -3.69 9.90
N GLY A 136 13.44 -3.64 11.00
CA GLY A 136 12.05 -3.17 11.05
C GLY A 136 11.03 -4.21 10.59
N THR A 137 9.81 -3.76 10.37
CA THR A 137 8.66 -4.62 10.04
C THR A 137 7.97 -4.10 8.78
N ARG A 138 7.52 -5.01 7.91
CA ARG A 138 6.64 -4.73 6.77
C ARG A 138 5.33 -5.48 6.97
N VAL A 139 4.22 -4.76 7.02
CA VAL A 139 2.87 -5.33 6.97
C VAL A 139 2.27 -5.02 5.61
N SER A 140 1.77 -6.04 4.92
CA SER A 140 1.19 -5.89 3.58
C SER A 140 -0.30 -6.20 3.62
N ILE A 141 -1.14 -5.28 3.15
CA ILE A 141 -2.56 -5.52 2.88
C ILE A 141 -2.74 -5.68 1.38
N ARG A 142 -3.24 -6.83 0.97
CA ARG A 142 -3.59 -7.15 -0.41
C ARG A 142 -5.10 -7.04 -0.59
N PHE A 143 -5.49 -6.06 -1.41
CA PHE A 143 -6.84 -5.84 -1.89
C PHE A 143 -7.04 -6.64 -3.18
N PRO A 144 -8.02 -7.56 -3.25
CA PRO A 144 -8.27 -8.30 -4.48
C PRO A 144 -8.60 -7.34 -5.63
N GLY A 145 -8.21 -7.71 -6.84
CA GLY A 145 -8.64 -7.00 -8.04
C GLY A 145 -10.17 -7.08 -8.22
N PRO A 146 -10.74 -6.30 -9.16
CA PRO A 146 -12.18 -6.29 -9.41
C PRO A 146 -12.71 -7.72 -9.65
N GLN A 147 -13.56 -8.19 -8.74
CA GLN A 147 -14.18 -9.51 -8.88
C GLN A 147 -15.38 -9.39 -9.80
N THR A 148 -15.19 -9.70 -11.08
CA THR A 148 -16.33 -9.89 -11.98
C THR A 148 -16.90 -11.30 -11.78
N ILE A 149 -18.19 -11.52 -12.09
CA ILE A 149 -18.81 -12.86 -12.11
C ILE A 149 -18.09 -13.86 -13.04
N PHE A 150 -17.18 -13.35 -13.86
CA PHE A 150 -16.38 -14.08 -14.81
C PHE A 150 -14.93 -14.32 -14.34
N ALA A 151 -14.57 -13.94 -13.10
CA ALA A 151 -13.20 -13.92 -12.57
C ALA A 151 -12.51 -15.30 -12.41
N GLY A 152 -13.03 -16.36 -13.02
CA GLY A 152 -12.41 -17.69 -13.11
C GLY A 152 -12.62 -18.38 -14.45
N LEU A 153 -13.22 -17.69 -15.43
CA LEU A 153 -13.32 -18.18 -16.81
C LEU A 153 -12.09 -17.70 -17.57
N ASP A 154 -11.43 -18.62 -18.27
CA ASP A 154 -10.26 -18.32 -19.09
C ASP A 154 -10.58 -17.17 -20.06
N ARG A 155 -9.60 -16.26 -20.27
CA ARG A 155 -9.74 -15.12 -21.21
C ARG A 155 -10.04 -15.59 -22.63
N GLN A 156 -9.74 -16.84 -22.97
CA GLN A 156 -10.11 -17.44 -24.26
C GLN A 156 -11.62 -17.74 -24.37
N VAL A 157 -12.31 -17.99 -23.26
CA VAL A 157 -13.76 -18.26 -23.22
C VAL A 157 -14.57 -16.96 -23.19
N LEU A 158 -14.03 -15.91 -22.56
CA LEU A 158 -14.63 -14.57 -22.48
C LEU A 158 -14.11 -13.67 -23.60
N GLY A 159 -14.56 -13.91 -24.84
CA GLY A 159 -14.30 -12.98 -25.93
C GLY A 159 -14.65 -11.55 -25.52
N ARG A 160 -13.64 -10.66 -25.44
CA ARG A 160 -13.68 -9.21 -25.12
C ARG A 160 -15.03 -8.75 -24.52
N ALA A 161 -15.37 -9.24 -23.34
CA ALA A 161 -16.59 -8.78 -22.67
C ALA A 161 -16.42 -7.28 -22.35
N PRO A 162 -17.30 -6.39 -22.86
CA PRO A 162 -17.21 -4.98 -22.55
C PRO A 162 -17.45 -4.81 -21.05
N ILE A 163 -16.47 -4.21 -20.37
CA ILE A 163 -16.65 -3.74 -18.99
C ILE A 163 -17.83 -2.77 -19.04
N LEU A 164 -18.98 -3.19 -18.50
CA LEU A 164 -20.16 -2.33 -18.41
C LEU A 164 -19.80 -1.18 -17.46
N ARG A 165 -19.41 -0.04 -18.02
CA ARG A 165 -19.25 1.20 -17.26
C ARG A 165 -20.65 1.75 -17.01
N ASP A 166 -21.08 1.71 -15.75
CA ASP A 166 -22.31 2.38 -15.34
C ASP A 166 -22.14 3.90 -15.49
N ARG A 167 -23.22 4.56 -15.90
CA ARG A 167 -23.26 5.99 -16.29
C ARG A 167 -23.19 6.94 -15.11
#